data_AF-A0A963I7G3-F1
#
_entry.id   AF-A0A963I7G3-F1
#
_cell.length_a   1.000
_cell.length_b   1.000
_cell.length_c   1.000
_cell.angle_alpha   90.00
_cell.angle_beta   90.00
_cell.angle_gamma   90.00
#
_symmetry.space_group_name_H-M   'P 1'
#
loop_
_entity.id
_entity.type
_entity.pdbx_description
1 polymer ?
#
loop_
_entity_poly.entity_id
_entity_poly.type
_entity_poly.pdbx_seq_one_letter_code
_entity_poly.pdbx_strand_id
1 'polypeptide(L)' 'MTTPGAGLAPVSNPRSSMFVEPLVMIEARADGTRVLRSGITLPEQYGRCVGEWLEHWADQAPERLFLAERGADGEWIQVN' A
#
# COMPACT_ATOMS: atom_id res chain seq x y z
N MET A 1 18.76 29.93 35.81
CA MET A 1 17.67 30.53 35.01
C MET A 1 18.02 30.32 33.55
N THR A 2 17.36 29.38 32.88
CA THR A 2 17.57 29.09 31.46
C THR A 2 16.18 28.99 30.84
N THR A 3 15.86 29.91 29.93
CA THR A 3 14.57 30.03 29.26
C THR A 3 14.35 28.83 28.32
N PRO A 4 13.19 28.13 28.33
CA PRO A 4 12.87 27.16 27.30
C PRO A 4 12.49 27.90 26.01
N GLY A 5 13.12 27.53 24.90
CA GLY A 5 12.79 28.04 23.57
C GLY A 5 11.34 27.73 23.20
N ALA A 6 10.66 28.72 22.65
CA ALA A 6 9.30 28.60 22.15
C ALA A 6 9.20 27.45 21.13
N GLY A 7 8.36 26.46 21.44
CA GLY A 7 8.06 25.37 20.51
C GLY A 7 7.38 25.93 19.27
N LEU A 8 7.97 25.68 18.10
CA LEU A 8 7.37 25.96 16.81
C LEU A 8 6.08 25.14 16.70
N ALA A 9 4.94 25.80 16.50
CA ALA A 9 3.67 25.13 16.26
C ALA A 9 3.81 24.18 15.05
N PRO A 10 3.17 22.99 15.07
CA PRO A 10 3.27 22.05 13.97
C PRO A 10 2.75 22.70 12.68
N VAL A 11 3.61 22.76 11.67
CA VAL A 11 3.20 23.22 10.33
C VAL A 11 2.18 22.24 9.78
N SER A 12 0.97 22.70 9.49
CA SER A 12 -0.07 21.85 8.91
C SER A 12 0.35 21.46 7.49
N ASN A 13 0.68 20.19 7.27
CA ASN A 13 1.01 19.67 5.95
C ASN A 13 -0.30 19.36 5.18
N PRO A 14 -0.65 20.09 4.11
CA PRO A 14 -1.93 19.92 3.41
C PRO A 14 -2.09 18.55 2.73
N ARG A 15 -1.00 17.76 2.62
CA ARG A 15 -1.04 16.38 2.13
C ARG A 15 -1.55 15.36 3.17
N SER A 16 -1.61 15.72 4.45
CA SER A 16 -2.02 14.82 5.53
C SER A 16 -3.51 14.43 5.47
N SER A 17 -4.34 15.14 4.68
CA SER A 17 -5.72 14.73 4.42
C SER A 17 -5.87 13.71 3.27
N MET A 18 -4.86 13.60 2.39
CA MET A 18 -4.89 12.71 1.22
C MET A 18 -4.12 11.41 1.44
N PHE A 19 -3.15 11.43 2.36
CA PHE A 19 -2.26 10.31 2.59
C PHE A 19 -2.21 9.95 4.07
N VAL A 20 -2.08 8.65 4.32
CA VAL A 20 -1.71 8.13 5.65
C VAL A 20 -0.35 8.69 6.04
N GLU A 21 -0.18 9.00 7.32
CA GLU A 21 1.11 9.45 7.86
C GLU A 21 2.20 8.40 7.52
N PRO A 22 3.28 8.79 6.85
CA PRO A 22 4.28 7.83 6.38
C PRO A 22 5.01 7.19 7.56
N LEU A 23 4.90 5.86 7.68
CA LEU A 23 5.61 5.07 8.67
C LEU A 23 6.82 4.38 8.02
N VAL A 24 8.00 5.00 8.13
CA VAL A 24 9.24 4.54 7.49
C VAL A 24 10.36 4.42 8.52
N MET A 25 11.02 3.26 8.56
CA MET A 25 12.23 3.04 9.35
C MET A 25 13.45 3.41 8.51
N ILE A 26 14.40 4.12 9.12
CA ILE A 26 15.59 4.61 8.43
C ILE A 26 16.84 4.14 9.17
N GLU A 27 17.66 3.35 8.49
CA GLU A 27 18.99 2.93 8.95
C GLU A 27 20.03 3.81 8.25
N ALA A 28 20.73 4.66 9.01
CA ALA A 28 21.85 5.45 8.53
C ALA A 28 23.16 4.67 8.73
N ARG A 29 23.99 4.58 7.70
CA ARG A 29 25.27 3.86 7.70
C ARG A 29 26.45 4.82 7.69
N ALA A 30 27.60 4.35 8.17
CA ALA A 30 28.81 5.16 8.32
C ALA A 30 29.40 5.66 6.99
N ASP A 31 29.09 4.99 5.88
CA ASP A 31 29.48 5.37 4.51
C ASP A 31 28.56 6.45 3.89
N GLY A 32 27.55 6.93 4.64
CA GLY A 32 26.56 7.89 4.17
C GLY A 32 25.33 7.25 3.52
N THR A 33 25.28 5.92 3.37
CA THR A 33 24.12 5.19 2.85
C THR A 33 22.94 5.27 3.83
N ARG A 34 21.72 5.37 3.30
CA ARG A 34 20.47 5.26 4.07
C ARG A 34 19.60 4.14 3.52
N VAL A 35 19.25 3.17 4.36
CA VAL A 35 18.28 2.11 4.02
C VAL A 35 16.93 2.49 4.60
N LEU A 36 15.91 2.49 3.75
CA LEU A 36 14.52 2.75 4.13
C LEU A 36 13.76 1.42 4.13
N ARG A 37 12.95 1.21 5.17
CA ARG A 37 12.04 0.05 5.26
C ARG A 37 10.64 0.56 5.60
N SER A 38 9.62 -0.11 5.06
CA SER A 38 8.25 0.09 5.55
C SER A 38 8.22 -0.24 7.03
N GLY A 39 7.68 0.68 7.85
CA GLY A 39 7.41 0.37 9.26
C GLY A 39 6.05 -0.31 9.47
N ILE A 40 5.30 -0.57 8.39
CA ILE A 40 4.06 -1.35 8.44
C ILE A 40 4.43 -2.83 8.43
N THR A 41 4.13 -3.52 9.53
CA THR A 41 4.33 -4.97 9.67
C THR A 41 3.42 -5.72 8.70
N LEU A 42 3.98 -6.73 8.02
CA LEU A 42 3.16 -7.65 7.22
C LEU A 42 2.27 -8.47 8.17
N PRO A 43 0.94 -8.51 7.98
CA PRO A 43 0.06 -9.32 8.82
C PRO A 43 0.48 -10.79 8.83
N GLU A 44 0.14 -11.52 9.90
CA GLU A 44 0.42 -12.96 10.00
C GLU A 44 -0.33 -13.76 8.92
N GLN A 45 -1.54 -13.30 8.58
CA GLN A 45 -2.35 -13.86 7.50
C GLN A 45 -2.28 -12.94 6.29
N TYR A 46 -1.70 -13.44 5.20
CA TYR A 46 -1.63 -12.76 3.91
C TYR A 46 -1.66 -13.78 2.79
N GLY A 47 -2.10 -13.36 1.61
CA GLY A 47 -2.04 -14.20 0.42
C GLY A 47 -0.58 -14.48 0.05
N ARG A 48 -0.17 -15.74 0.07
CA ARG A 48 1.18 -16.20 -0.29
C ARG A 48 1.49 -15.97 -1.76
N CYS A 49 0.46 -16.03 -2.60
CA CYS A 49 0.53 -15.80 -4.04
C CYS A 49 -0.80 -15.24 -4.56
N VAL A 50 -0.79 -14.79 -5.81
CA VAL A 50 -2.00 -14.29 -6.49
C VAL A 50 -3.08 -15.38 -6.59
N GLY A 51 -2.70 -16.65 -6.72
CA GLY A 51 -3.64 -17.77 -6.83
C GLY A 51 -4.59 -17.87 -5.64
N GLU A 52 -4.12 -17.65 -4.41
CA GLU A 52 -4.99 -17.68 -3.22
C GLU A 52 -6.07 -16.59 -3.26
N TRP A 53 -5.77 -15.45 -3.87
CA TRP A 53 -6.77 -14.40 -4.04
C TRP A 53 -7.80 -14.79 -5.09
N LEU A 54 -7.38 -15.47 -6.16
CA LEU A 54 -8.31 -15.98 -7.18
C LEU A 54 -9.26 -17.02 -6.58
N GLU A 55 -8.74 -17.97 -5.81
CA GLU A 55 -9.54 -18.99 -5.12
C GLU A 55 -10.52 -18.37 -4.13
N HIS A 56 -10.05 -17.43 -3.30
CA HIS A 56 -10.90 -16.72 -2.34
C HIS A 56 -12.06 -16.00 -3.04
N TRP A 57 -11.80 -15.28 -4.13
CA TRP A 57 -12.86 -14.54 -4.82
C TRP A 57 -13.77 -15.41 -5.68
N ALA A 58 -13.26 -16.54 -6.19
CA ALA A 58 -14.09 -17.53 -6.85
C ALA A 58 -15.15 -18.12 -5.88
N ASP A 59 -14.80 -18.34 -4.62
CA ASP A 59 -15.73 -18.82 -3.59
C ASP A 59 -16.66 -17.70 -3.07
N GLN A 60 -16.09 -16.53 -2.79
CA GLN A 60 -16.82 -15.43 -2.16
C GLN A 60 -17.75 -14.66 -3.09
N ALA A 61 -17.46 -14.64 -4.40
CA ALA A 61 -18.24 -13.88 -5.38
C ALA A 61 -18.19 -14.53 -6.78
N PRO A 62 -18.68 -15.79 -6.91
CA PRO A 62 -18.61 -16.56 -8.15
C PRO A 62 -19.39 -15.92 -9.31
N GLU A 63 -20.36 -15.04 -9.02
CA GLU A 63 -21.16 -14.33 -10.02
C GLU A 63 -20.40 -13.22 -10.75
N ARG A 64 -19.20 -12.85 -10.27
CA ARG A 64 -18.39 -11.79 -10.88
C ARG A 64 -17.67 -12.30 -12.12
N LEU A 65 -17.51 -11.40 -13.11
CA LEU A 65 -16.70 -11.66 -14.30
C LEU A 65 -15.25 -11.96 -13.89
N PHE A 66 -14.81 -13.20 -14.08
CA PHE A 66 -13.46 -13.64 -13.75
C PHE A 66 -12.43 -13.15 -14.77
N LEU A 67 -12.64 -13.48 -16.04
CA LEU A 67 -11.71 -13.15 -17.12
C LEU A 67 -12.49 -12.70 -18.35
N ALA A 68 -11.95 -11.69 -19.05
CA ALA A 68 -12.46 -11.23 -20.33
C ALA A 68 -11.31 -10.88 -21.26
N GLU A 69 -11.56 -11.06 -22.55
CA GLU A 69 -10.66 -10.68 -23.64
C GLU A 69 -11.35 -9.66 -24.55
N ARG A 70 -10.56 -8.99 -25.41
CA ARG A 70 -11.11 -8.06 -26.39
C ARG A 70 -11.54 -8.80 -27.64
N GLY A 71 -12.81 -8.63 -28.02
CA GLY A 71 -13.36 -9.09 -29.29
C GLY A 71 -12.81 -8.32 -30.49
N ALA A 72 -13.13 -8.81 -31.69
CA ALA A 72 -12.71 -8.18 -32.95
C ALA A 72 -13.30 -6.77 -33.15
N ASP A 73 -14.42 -6.48 -32.50
CA ASP A 73 -15.08 -5.17 -32.43
C ASP A 73 -14.52 -4.28 -31.30
N GLY A 74 -13.58 -4.78 -30.49
CA GLY A 74 -13.03 -4.08 -29.33
C GLY A 74 -13.87 -4.19 -28.07
N GLU A 75 -15.01 -4.89 -28.09
CA GLU A 75 -15.82 -5.12 -26.89
C GLU A 75 -15.19 -6.17 -25.99
N TRP A 76 -15.55 -6.18 -24.70
CA TRP A 76 -15.10 -7.21 -23.78
C TRP A 76 -15.96 -8.47 -23.92
N ILE A 77 -15.32 -9.62 -24.11
CA ILE A 77 -15.95 -10.94 -24.19
C ILE A 77 -15.46 -11.77 -23.01
N GLN A 78 -16.37 -12.34 -22.23
CA GLN A 78 -16.01 -13.22 -21.12
C GLN A 78 -15.29 -14.48 -21.64
N VAL A 79 -14.20 -14.84 -20.96
CA VAL A 79 -13.46 -16.09 -21.17
C VAL A 79 -13.97 -17.12 -20.16
N ASN A 80 -14.29 -18.31 -20.63
CA ASN A 80 -14.87 -19.41 -19.83
C ASN A 80 -13.83 -20.50 -19.56
#